data_AF-A0A7W1NEV2-F1
#
_entry.id   AF-A0A7W1NEV2-F1
#
_cell.length_a   1.000
_cell.length_b   1.000
_cell.length_c   1.000
_cell.angle_alpha   90.00
_cell.angle_beta   90.00
_cell.angle_gamma   90.00
#
_symmetry.space_group_name_H-M   'P 1'
#
loop_
_entity.id
_entity.type
_entity.pdbx_description
1 polymer ?
#
loop_
_entity_poly.entity_id
_entity_poly.type
_entity_poly.pdbx_seq_one_letter_code
_entity_poly.pdbx_strand_id
1 'polypeptide(L)' 'MDRRDRLVGLLLGQALGDALGLPLEGLSRERVARRRAGGRVPGMLFGRLLVSDDSEHALLTAQALLRRPDFA' A
#
# COMPACT_ATOMS: atom_id res chain seq x y z
N MET A 1 -18.44 11.39 6.69
CA MET A 1 -17.97 10.16 6.03
C MET A 1 -18.71 8.99 6.62
N ASP A 2 -19.23 8.10 5.77
CA ASP A 2 -19.90 6.90 6.24
C ASP A 2 -18.87 5.81 6.65
N ARG A 3 -19.35 4.66 7.14
CA ARG A 3 -18.46 3.53 7.52
C ARG A 3 -17.74 2.92 6.31
N ARG A 4 -18.41 2.84 5.18
CA ARG A 4 -17.84 2.30 3.93
C ARG A 4 -16.72 3.19 3.42
N ASP A 5 -16.91 4.51 3.40
CA ASP A 5 -15.90 5.49 3.02
C ASP A 5 -14.61 5.32 3.84
N ARG A 6 -14.76 5.12 5.16
CA ARG A 6 -13.62 4.89 6.05
C ARG A 6 -12.89 3.59 5.74
N LEU A 7 -13.62 2.51 5.48
CA LEU A 7 -13.02 1.22 5.13
C LEU A 7 -12.32 1.25 3.77
N VAL A 8 -12.93 1.88 2.78
CA VAL A 8 -12.34 2.08 1.45
C VAL A 8 -11.09 2.94 1.56
N GLY A 9 -11.15 4.05 2.30
CA GLY A 9 -10.01 4.93 2.54
C GLY A 9 -8.87 4.22 3.28
N LEU A 10 -9.19 3.36 4.25
CA LEU A 10 -8.21 2.55 4.96
C LEU A 10 -7.46 1.60 4.01
N LEU A 11 -8.18 0.83 3.19
CA LEU A 11 -7.57 -0.13 2.27
C LEU A 11 -6.76 0.56 1.16
N LEU A 12 -7.31 1.63 0.57
CA LEU A 12 -6.61 2.39 -0.46
C LEU A 12 -5.39 3.13 0.09
N GLY A 13 -5.50 3.70 1.30
CA GLY A 13 -4.40 4.39 1.96
C GLY A 13 -3.25 3.43 2.30
N GLN A 14 -3.59 2.24 2.81
CA GLN A 14 -2.61 1.19 3.06
C GLN A 14 -1.92 0.75 1.76
N ALA A 15 -2.69 0.44 0.71
CA ALA A 15 -2.11 0.01 -0.57
C ALA A 15 -1.23 1.08 -1.23
N LEU A 16 -1.62 2.35 -1.13
CA LEU A 16 -0.81 3.47 -1.60
C LEU A 16 0.48 3.62 -0.80
N GLY A 17 0.40 3.48 0.53
CA GLY A 17 1.56 3.54 1.42
C GLY A 17 2.57 2.43 1.13
N ASP A 18 2.09 1.20 1.00
CA ASP A 18 2.85 0.04 0.58
C ASP A 18 3.54 0.29 -0.77
N ALA A 19 2.77 0.65 -1.81
CA ALA A 19 3.31 0.85 -3.15
C ALA A 19 4.36 1.97 -3.24
N LEU A 20 4.22 3.03 -2.44
CA LEU A 20 5.21 4.12 -2.33
C LEU A 20 6.42 3.75 -1.46
N GLY A 21 6.26 2.81 -0.53
CA GLY A 21 7.27 2.32 0.40
C GLY A 21 8.16 1.24 -0.22
N LEU A 22 7.58 0.33 -1.00
CA LEU A 22 8.23 -0.80 -1.65
C LEU A 22 9.57 -0.46 -2.33
N PRO A 23 9.68 0.57 -3.20
CA PRO A 23 10.96 0.90 -3.86
C PRO A 23 12.00 1.55 -2.93
N LEU A 24 11.65 1.77 -1.66
CA LEU A 24 12.48 2.40 -0.63
C LEU A 24 12.83 1.43 0.49
N GLU A 25 12.29 0.22 0.46
CA GLU A 25 12.52 -0.80 1.48
C GLU A 25 14.01 -1.14 1.60
N GLY A 26 14.49 -1.31 2.83
CA GLY A 26 15.89 -1.64 3.12
C GLY A 26 16.90 -0.50 2.82
N LEU A 27 16.45 0.69 2.42
CA LEU A 27 17.33 1.83 2.17
C LEU A 27 17.59 2.66 3.43
N SER A 28 18.79 3.23 3.55
CA SER A 28 19.09 4.26 4.56
C SER A 28 18.34 5.56 4.27
N ARG A 29 18.15 6.40 5.29
CA ARG A 29 17.45 7.69 5.17
C ARG A 29 18.02 8.59 4.08
N GLU A 30 19.34 8.60 3.92
CA GLU A 30 20.04 9.40 2.90
C GLU A 30 19.72 8.87 1.48
N ARG A 31 19.66 7.55 1.32
CA ARG A 31 19.31 6.92 0.04
C ARG A 31 17.85 7.20 -0.32
N VAL A 32 16.95 7.14 0.66
CA VAL A 32 15.54 7.52 0.49
C VAL A 32 15.42 8.98 0.03
N ALA A 33 16.10 9.91 0.71
CA ALA A 33 16.07 11.33 0.35
C ALA A 33 16.54 11.56 -1.09
N ARG A 34 17.64 10.91 -1.52
CA ARG A 34 18.13 11.00 -2.90
C ARG A 34 17.14 10.42 -3.91
N ARG A 35 16.48 9.30 -3.59
CA ARG A 35 15.47 8.67 -4.46
C ARG A 35 14.20 9.50 -4.62
N ARG A 36 13.84 10.29 -3.62
CA ARG A 36 12.68 11.21 -3.62
C ARG A 36 12.99 12.63 -4.10
N ALA A 37 14.27 12.97 -4.31
CA ALA A 37 14.69 14.31 -4.69
C ALA A 37 13.99 14.77 -6.00
N GLY A 38 13.60 16.05 -6.05
CA GLY A 38 12.93 16.64 -7.21
C GLY A 38 11.51 16.13 -7.45
N GLY A 39 10.83 15.63 -6.41
CA GLY A 39 9.43 15.17 -6.52
C GLY A 39 9.28 13.82 -7.21
N ARG A 40 10.37 13.04 -7.35
CA ARG A 40 10.35 11.73 -8.00
C ARG A 40 9.57 10.74 -7.14
N VAL A 41 8.71 9.96 -7.81
CA VAL A 41 8.05 8.78 -7.25
C VAL A 41 8.83 7.55 -7.73
N PRO A 42 9.75 7.01 -6.91
CA PRO A 42 10.55 5.86 -7.32
C PRO A 42 9.66 4.62 -7.48
N GLY A 43 10.13 3.62 -8.24
CA GLY A 43 9.43 2.35 -8.39
C GLY A 43 8.25 2.34 -9.37
N MET A 44 7.99 3.45 -10.09
CA MET A 44 6.99 3.45 -11.14
C MET A 44 7.44 2.60 -12.34
N LEU A 45 6.60 1.65 -12.75
CA LEU A 45 6.75 0.83 -13.94
C LEU A 45 5.59 1.12 -14.89
N PHE A 46 5.88 1.61 -16.09
CA PHE A 46 4.88 1.99 -17.10
C PHE A 46 3.78 2.94 -16.56
N GLY A 47 4.16 3.90 -15.72
CA GLY A 47 3.22 4.85 -15.13
C GLY A 47 2.42 4.30 -13.94
N ARG A 48 2.74 3.10 -13.44
CA ARG A 48 2.05 2.43 -12.33
C ARG A 48 2.98 2.15 -11.18
N LEU A 49 2.45 2.13 -9.97
CA LEU A 49 3.15 1.56 -8.82
C LEU A 49 2.72 0.11 -8.65
N LEU A 50 3.64 -0.72 -8.16
CA LEU A 50 3.35 -2.07 -7.74
C LEU A 50 3.09 -2.08 -6.24
N VAL A 51 2.15 -2.91 -5.80
CA VAL A 51 1.95 -3.25 -4.40
C VAL A 51 2.77 -4.49 -4.04
N SER A 52 3.04 -4.69 -2.76
CA SER A 52 3.75 -5.86 -2.22
C SER A 52 2.79 -6.89 -1.63
N ASP A 53 3.38 -7.91 -0.98
CA ASP A 53 2.66 -8.93 -0.22
C ASP A 53 1.83 -8.35 0.91
N ASP A 54 2.18 -7.17 1.47
CA ASP A 54 1.37 -6.48 2.47
C ASP A 54 -0.05 -6.19 1.94
N SER A 55 -0.16 -5.66 0.72
CA SER A 55 -1.47 -5.40 0.10
C SER A 55 -2.18 -6.67 -0.33
N GLU A 56 -1.43 -7.68 -0.81
CA GLU A 56 -2.01 -8.98 -1.17
C GLU A 56 -2.63 -9.65 0.07
N HIS A 57 -1.92 -9.67 1.20
CA HIS A 57 -2.41 -10.21 2.47
C HIS A 57 -3.59 -9.42 3.02
N ALA A 58 -3.59 -8.09 2.93
CA ALA A 58 -4.73 -7.28 3.33
C ALA A 58 -5.99 -7.62 2.51
N LEU A 59 -5.84 -7.79 1.19
CA LEU A 59 -6.94 -8.20 0.31
C LEU A 59 -7.43 -9.61 0.67
N LEU A 60 -6.53 -10.58 0.83
CA LEU A 60 -6.88 -11.95 1.20
C LEU A 60 -7.61 -12.01 2.55
N THR A 61 -7.16 -11.23 3.52
CA THR A 61 -7.80 -11.11 4.84
C THR A 61 -9.21 -10.53 4.72
N ALA A 62 -9.39 -9.45 3.95
CA ALA A 62 -10.70 -8.87 3.71
C ALA A 62 -11.65 -9.86 3.00
N GLN A 63 -11.16 -10.59 2.00
CA GLN A 63 -11.94 -11.63 1.31
C GLN A 63 -12.34 -12.77 2.27
N ALA A 64 -11.43 -13.21 3.15
CA ALA A 64 -11.73 -14.24 4.14
C ALA A 64 -12.83 -13.79 5.11
N LEU A 65 -12.75 -12.57 5.64
CA LEU A 65 -13.77 -11.99 6.52
C LEU A 65 -15.13 -11.83 5.82
N LEU A 66 -15.15 -11.44 4.54
CA LEU A 66 -16.39 -11.38 3.75
C LEU A 66 -16.99 -12.77 3.51
N ARG A 67 -16.15 -13.80 3.34
CA ARG A 67 -16.58 -15.18 3.14
C ARG A 67 -17.08 -15.84 4.43
N ARG A 68 -16.50 -15.45 5.58
CA ARG A 68 -16.78 -15.98 6.92
C ARG A 68 -16.85 -14.84 7.95
N PRO A 69 -17.96 -14.08 7.99
CA PRO A 69 -18.11 -12.93 8.88
C PRO A 69 -18.22 -13.29 10.36
N ASP A 70 -18.41 -14.58 10.67
CA ASP A 70 -18.49 -15.18 12.00
C ASP A 70 -17.12 -15.63 12.55
N PHE A 71 -16.04 -15.43 11.80
CA PHE A 71 -14.70 -15.90 12.16
C PHE A 71 -13.97 -14.99 13.18
N ALA A 72 -14.66 -14.03 13.82
CA ALA A 72 -14.09 -13.07 14.76
C ALA A 72 -14.53 -13.36 16.20
#